data_AF-D0NAH2-F1
#
_entry.id   AF-D0NAH2-F1
#
_cell.length_a   1.000
_cell.length_b   1.000
_cell.length_c   1.000
_cell.angle_alpha   90.00
_cell.angle_beta   90.00
_cell.angle_gamma   90.00
#
_symmetry.space_group_name_H-M   'P 1'
#
loop_
_entity.id
_entity.type
_entity.pdbx_description
1 polymer ?
#
loop_
_entity_poly.entity_id
_entity_poly.type
_entity_poly.pdbx_seq_one_letter_code
_entity_poly.pdbx_strand_id
1 'polypeptide(L)'
;MSYTKQKDLSPMIVTPIGWGLHQRGKASTHVLQDFDQDTLVFARDIPGPEKRIRYLFQVRRAQWELADGRRKLTASLAIIDSDANRRSIQVSVTEMDENSIKVACDHWASCESKLHAEYLMIQWTQFAVWWEQLTVPSNLLL
;
A
#
# COMPACT_ATOMS: atom_id res chain seq x y z
N MET A 1 -2.22 -1.95 16.13
CA MET A 1 -3.15 -2.62 15.19
C MET A 1 -2.63 -4.04 14.99
N SER A 2 -3.42 -5.11 15.20
CA SER A 2 -2.86 -6.48 15.12
C SER A 2 -2.46 -6.84 13.68
N TYR A 3 -1.47 -7.73 13.54
CA TYR A 3 -0.98 -8.24 12.25
C TYR A 3 -2.09 -8.73 11.31
N THR A 4 -3.16 -9.30 11.88
CA THR A 4 -4.33 -9.79 11.14
C THR A 4 -5.07 -8.67 10.42
N LYS A 5 -5.19 -7.48 11.03
CA LYS A 5 -5.79 -6.31 10.37
C LYS A 5 -4.87 -5.76 9.27
N GLN A 6 -3.56 -5.74 9.48
CA GLN A 6 -2.60 -5.21 8.49
C GLN A 6 -2.53 -6.06 7.21
N LYS A 7 -2.65 -7.39 7.35
CA LYS A 7 -2.72 -8.33 6.22
C LYS A 7 -3.82 -7.97 5.23
N ASP A 8 -5.01 -7.68 5.74
CA ASP A 8 -6.19 -7.40 4.92
C ASP A 8 -6.25 -5.94 4.46
N LEU A 9 -5.41 -5.05 5.00
CA LEU A 9 -5.47 -3.62 4.72
C LEU A 9 -4.28 -3.09 3.91
N SER A 10 -3.27 -3.92 3.64
CA SER A 10 -2.11 -3.52 2.84
C SER A 10 -2.47 -3.29 1.35
N PRO A 11 -1.96 -2.22 0.71
CA PRO A 11 -2.22 -1.95 -0.71
C PRO A 11 -1.77 -3.10 -1.60
N MET A 12 -2.45 -3.28 -2.73
CA MET A 12 -1.95 -4.13 -3.80
C MET A 12 -1.00 -3.31 -4.67
N ILE A 13 0.27 -3.72 -4.71
CA ILE A 13 1.32 -3.00 -5.44
C ILE A 13 1.14 -3.13 -6.95
N VAL A 14 0.73 -4.33 -7.38
CA VAL A 14 0.42 -4.70 -8.76
C VAL A 14 -0.71 -5.73 -8.74
N THR A 15 -1.52 -5.72 -9.80
CA THR A 15 -2.65 -6.63 -10.01
C THR A 15 -2.64 -7.14 -11.46
N PRO A 16 -3.21 -8.34 -11.74
CA PRO A 16 -3.41 -8.79 -13.11
C PRO A 16 -4.32 -7.85 -13.91
N ILE A 17 -4.30 -7.97 -15.24
CA ILE A 17 -5.25 -7.25 -16.10
C ILE A 17 -6.69 -7.68 -15.75
N GLY A 18 -7.61 -6.70 -15.71
CA GLY A 18 -9.02 -6.94 -15.39
C GLY A 18 -9.32 -7.14 -13.91
N TRP A 19 -8.35 -6.89 -13.03
CA TRP A 19 -8.58 -6.92 -11.59
C TRP A 19 -9.13 -5.61 -11.04
N GLY A 20 -10.21 -5.69 -10.28
CA GLY A 20 -10.82 -4.56 -9.58
C GLY A 20 -11.03 -4.78 -8.07
N LEU A 21 -11.55 -3.77 -7.38
CA LEU A 21 -11.75 -3.77 -5.92
C LEU A 21 -12.58 -4.97 -5.42
N HIS A 22 -13.63 -5.34 -6.15
CA HIS A 22 -14.53 -6.44 -5.80
C HIS A 22 -13.84 -7.82 -5.82
N GLN A 23 -12.70 -7.94 -6.50
CA GLN A 23 -11.89 -9.16 -6.51
C GLN A 23 -10.84 -9.16 -5.40
N ARG A 24 -10.63 -8.05 -4.66
CA ARG A 24 -9.59 -7.93 -3.63
C ARG A 24 -9.59 -9.06 -2.60
N GLY A 25 -10.76 -9.50 -2.16
CA GLY A 25 -10.90 -10.63 -1.23
C GLY A 25 -10.44 -11.99 -1.78
N LYS A 26 -10.19 -12.10 -3.09
CA LYS A 26 -9.64 -13.30 -3.73
C LYS A 26 -8.11 -13.36 -3.67
N ALA A 27 -7.44 -12.26 -3.31
CA ALA A 27 -6.00 -12.25 -3.13
C ALA A 27 -5.66 -12.85 -1.77
N SER A 28 -4.65 -13.72 -1.75
CA SER A 28 -4.12 -14.27 -0.51
C SER A 28 -2.84 -13.54 -0.12
N THR A 29 -2.70 -13.31 1.18
CA THR A 29 -1.52 -12.64 1.76
C THR A 29 -1.02 -13.46 2.93
N HIS A 30 0.27 -13.76 2.92
CA HIS A 30 0.94 -14.57 3.91
C HIS A 30 2.09 -13.78 4.51
N VAL A 31 2.18 -13.73 5.84
CA VAL A 31 3.37 -13.21 6.53
C VAL A 31 4.47 -14.25 6.34
N LEU A 32 5.62 -13.83 5.83
CA LEU A 32 6.80 -14.68 5.70
C LEU A 32 7.82 -14.44 6.80
N GLN A 33 7.99 -13.18 7.20
CA GLN A 33 8.94 -12.80 8.22
C GLN A 33 8.45 -11.56 8.98
N ASP A 34 8.69 -11.58 10.28
CA ASP A 34 8.50 -10.46 11.20
C ASP A 34 9.87 -10.05 11.72
N PHE A 35 10.23 -8.78 11.51
CA PHE A 35 11.46 -8.21 12.05
C PHE A 35 11.15 -7.44 13.34
N ASP A 36 10.07 -6.66 13.32
CA ASP A 36 9.56 -5.86 14.43
C ASP A 36 8.09 -5.44 14.16
N GLN A 37 7.51 -4.69 15.10
CA GLN A 37 6.10 -4.25 15.02
C GLN A 37 5.76 -3.38 13.79
N ASP A 38 6.76 -2.78 13.14
CA ASP A 38 6.60 -1.87 12.02
C ASP A 38 7.17 -2.42 10.70
N THR A 39 7.91 -3.52 10.73
CA THR A 39 8.62 -4.08 9.58
C THR A 39 8.29 -5.56 9.37
N LEU A 40 7.58 -5.83 8.27
CA LEU A 40 7.08 -7.16 7.91
C LEU A 40 7.38 -7.48 6.45
N VAL A 41 7.63 -8.76 6.17
CA VAL A 41 7.70 -9.28 4.80
C VAL A 41 6.51 -10.19 4.54
N PHE A 42 5.85 -9.94 3.43
CA PHE A 42 4.67 -10.68 2.99
C PHE A 42 4.91 -11.31 1.62
N ALA A 43 4.23 -12.44 1.38
CA ALA A 43 3.94 -12.94 0.05
C ALA A 43 2.49 -12.61 -0.31
N ARG A 44 2.28 -12.08 -1.52
CA ARG A 44 0.95 -11.92 -2.11
C ARG A 44 0.79 -12.83 -3.29
N ASP A 45 -0.36 -13.49 -3.36
CA ASP A 45 -0.76 -14.33 -4.48
C ASP A 45 -2.14 -13.90 -4.96
N ILE A 46 -2.18 -13.49 -6.23
CA ILE A 46 -3.35 -12.91 -6.88
C ILE A 46 -3.73 -13.79 -8.07
N PRO A 47 -4.91 -14.45 -8.04
CA PRO A 47 -5.39 -15.20 -9.18
C PRO A 47 -5.82 -14.23 -10.29
N GLY A 48 -5.25 -14.35 -11.48
CA GLY A 48 -5.71 -13.62 -12.66
C GLY A 48 -6.43 -14.53 -13.66
N PRO A 49 -7.19 -13.96 -14.60
CA PRO A 49 -7.93 -14.74 -15.61
C PRO A 49 -7.00 -15.56 -16.52
N GLU A 50 -5.84 -15.01 -16.88
CA GLU A 50 -4.85 -15.69 -17.73
C GLU A 50 -3.60 -16.13 -16.97
N LYS A 51 -3.13 -15.31 -16.03
CA LYS A 51 -1.90 -15.56 -15.25
C LYS A 51 -2.12 -15.24 -13.78
N ARG A 52 -1.59 -16.10 -12.93
CA ARG A 52 -1.44 -15.82 -11.49
C ARG A 52 -0.22 -14.91 -11.29
N ILE A 53 -0.39 -13.85 -10.50
CA ILE A 53 0.71 -12.98 -10.09
C ILE A 53 1.07 -13.30 -8.64
N ARG A 54 2.35 -13.54 -8.38
CA ARG A 54 2.89 -13.70 -7.03
C ARG A 54 4.08 -12.78 -6.85
N TYR A 55 4.11 -12.05 -5.75
CA TYR A 55 5.24 -11.21 -5.38
C TYR A 55 5.49 -11.20 -3.88
N LEU A 56 6.75 -10.99 -3.52
CA LEU A 56 7.16 -10.68 -2.16
C LEU A 56 7.21 -9.16 -2.00
N PHE A 57 6.78 -8.67 -0.85
CA PHE A 57 6.85 -7.25 -0.56
C PHE A 57 7.11 -7.00 0.91
N GLN A 58 7.92 -5.98 1.18
CA GLN A 58 8.14 -5.47 2.52
C GLN A 58 7.12 -4.38 2.82
N VAL A 59 6.55 -4.41 4.01
CA VAL A 59 5.82 -3.28 4.59
C VAL A 59 6.69 -2.69 5.69
N ARG A 60 6.92 -1.38 5.63
CA ARG A 60 7.60 -0.63 6.69
C ARG A 60 6.74 0.56 7.11
N ARG A 61 6.45 0.66 8.40
CA ARG A 61 5.83 1.84 9.00
C ARG A 61 6.90 2.66 9.72
N ALA A 62 6.76 3.98 9.66
CA ALA A 62 7.67 4.89 10.34
C ALA A 62 6.91 6.14 10.75
N GLN A 63 7.08 6.54 12.00
CA GLN A 63 6.53 7.77 12.56
C GLN A 63 7.66 8.78 12.77
N TRP A 64 7.37 10.03 12.45
CA TRP A 64 8.33 11.13 12.51
C TRP A 64 7.68 12.35 13.13
N GLU A 65 8.48 13.16 13.81
CA GLU A 65 8.17 14.54 14.11
C GLU A 65 8.95 15.41 13.12
N LEU A 66 8.25 16.29 12.41
CA LEU A 66 8.85 17.22 11.47
C LEU A 66 9.49 18.38 12.23
N ALA A 67 10.37 19.13 11.56
CA ALA A 67 11.09 20.25 12.19
C ALA A 67 10.18 21.36 12.74
N ASP A 68 8.92 21.42 12.28
CA ASP A 68 7.89 22.34 12.75
C ASP A 68 6.98 21.74 13.84
N GLY A 69 7.34 20.58 14.40
CA GLY A 69 6.60 19.87 15.44
C GLY A 69 5.43 19.02 14.93
N ARG A 70 5.13 19.02 13.63
CA ARG A 70 4.01 18.23 13.08
C ARG A 70 4.38 16.76 12.99
N ARG A 71 3.42 15.88 13.28
CA ARG A 71 3.63 14.43 13.16
C ARG A 71 3.40 13.95 11.74
N LYS A 72 4.20 12.97 11.32
CA LYS A 72 4.07 12.28 10.04
C LYS A 72 4.16 10.78 10.23
N LEU A 73 3.13 10.06 9.79
CA LEU A 73 3.16 8.60 9.67
C LEU A 73 3.39 8.24 8.21
N THR A 74 4.33 7.35 7.94
CA THR A 74 4.62 6.83 6.61
C THR A 74 4.50 5.32 6.60
N ALA A 75 3.75 4.78 5.64
CA ALA A 75 3.72 3.37 5.31
C ALA A 75 4.33 3.17 3.91
N SER A 76 5.45 2.46 3.86
CA SER A 76 6.16 2.12 2.64
C SER A 76 5.95 0.65 2.32
N LEU A 77 5.59 0.37 1.07
CA LEU A 77 5.51 -0.96 0.50
C LEU A 77 6.42 -1.05 -0.71
N ALA A 78 7.26 -2.07 -0.77
CA ALA A 78 8.17 -2.25 -1.89
C ALA A 78 8.32 -3.72 -2.29
N ILE A 79 8.32 -3.95 -3.60
CA ILE A 79 8.82 -5.16 -4.25
C ILE A 79 10.25 -4.85 -4.65
N ILE A 80 11.22 -5.41 -3.91
CA ILE A 80 12.65 -5.19 -4.09
C ILE A 80 13.28 -6.51 -4.54
N ASP A 81 12.97 -6.92 -5.76
CA ASP A 81 13.52 -8.15 -6.36
C ASP A 81 14.68 -7.80 -7.32
N SER A 82 14.45 -6.84 -8.23
CA SER A 82 15.46 -6.29 -9.16
C SER A 82 15.01 -4.92 -9.67
N ASP A 83 15.88 -4.14 -10.34
CA ASP A 83 15.49 -2.84 -10.91
C ASP A 83 14.31 -2.95 -11.90
N ALA A 84 14.29 -4.02 -12.72
CA ALA A 84 13.18 -4.30 -13.64
C ALA A 84 11.85 -4.58 -12.91
N ASN A 85 11.94 -5.24 -11.76
CA ASN A 85 10.80 -5.64 -10.94
C ASN A 85 10.48 -4.63 -9.82
N ARG A 86 11.21 -3.51 -9.75
CA ARG A 86 11.05 -2.53 -8.67
C ARG A 86 9.67 -1.88 -8.76
N ARG A 87 8.84 -2.15 -7.76
CA ARG A 87 7.53 -1.52 -7.60
C ARG A 87 7.42 -1.01 -6.18
N SER A 88 6.88 0.19 -5.99
CA SER A 88 6.76 0.76 -4.66
C SER A 88 5.51 1.59 -4.52
N ILE A 89 4.96 1.55 -3.31
CA ILE A 89 3.91 2.44 -2.85
C ILE A 89 4.41 3.06 -1.56
N GLN A 90 4.45 4.38 -1.51
CA GLN A 90 4.67 5.10 -0.28
C GLN A 90 3.44 5.96 -0.01
N VAL A 91 2.80 5.70 1.12
CA VAL A 91 1.74 6.57 1.63
C VAL A 91 2.27 7.27 2.85
N SER A 92 2.08 8.57 2.91
CA SER A 92 2.34 9.34 4.11
C SER A 92 1.14 10.18 4.48
N VAL A 93 0.88 10.24 5.78
CA VAL A 93 -0.14 11.09 6.39
C VAL A 93 0.60 12.06 7.30
N THR A 94 0.45 13.34 7.02
CA THR A 94 1.05 14.42 7.80
C THR A 94 -0.06 15.22 8.46
N GLU A 95 0.05 15.44 9.76
CA GLU A 95 -0.81 16.36 10.50
C GLU A 95 -0.60 17.78 9.97
N MET A 96 -1.68 18.54 9.73
CA MET A 96 -1.58 19.90 9.22
C MET A 96 -2.14 20.90 10.24
N ASP A 97 -3.34 20.65 10.76
CA ASP A 97 -4.00 21.39 11.84
C ASP A 97 -4.93 20.46 12.64
N GLU A 98 -5.65 20.98 13.64
CA GLU A 98 -6.49 20.18 14.55
C GLU A 98 -7.54 19.31 13.84
N ASN A 99 -7.98 19.71 12.64
CA ASN A 99 -9.04 19.04 11.89
C ASN A 99 -8.60 18.60 10.48
N SER A 100 -7.33 18.74 10.12
CA SER A 100 -6.86 18.45 8.76
C SER A 100 -5.57 17.64 8.74
N ILE A 101 -5.56 16.70 7.80
CA ILE A 101 -4.42 15.85 7.48
C ILE A 101 -4.10 16.01 6.00
N LYS A 102 -2.82 15.96 5.67
CA LYS A 102 -2.35 15.81 4.30
C LYS A 102 -2.01 14.36 4.03
N VAL A 103 -2.67 13.75 3.06
CA VAL A 103 -2.31 12.43 2.55
C VAL A 103 -1.50 12.60 1.27
N ALA A 104 -0.30 12.03 1.21
CA ALA A 104 0.53 11.96 0.01
C ALA A 104 0.76 10.49 -0.36
N CYS A 105 0.57 10.16 -1.63
CA CYS A 105 0.64 8.79 -2.16
C CYS A 105 1.57 8.74 -3.38
N ASP A 106 2.79 8.28 -3.18
CA ASP A 106 3.77 8.11 -4.24
C ASP A 106 3.78 6.64 -4.70
N HIS A 107 3.33 6.42 -5.94
CA HIS A 107 3.27 5.10 -6.55
C HIS A 107 4.26 5.01 -7.72
N TRP A 108 4.96 3.89 -7.81
CA TRP A 108 5.82 3.58 -8.94
C TRP A 108 5.62 2.14 -9.40
N ALA A 109 5.22 1.98 -10.66
CA ALA A 109 5.17 0.70 -11.32
C ALA A 109 5.42 0.79 -12.83
N SER A 110 5.94 -0.31 -13.37
CA SER A 110 5.92 -0.62 -14.79
C SER A 110 4.53 -1.12 -15.20
N CYS A 111 4.12 -0.84 -16.43
CA CYS A 111 2.92 -1.41 -17.04
C CYS A 111 3.29 -2.11 -18.36
N GLU A 112 2.46 -3.06 -18.79
CA GLU A 112 2.70 -3.84 -20.01
C GLU A 112 2.03 -3.22 -21.24
N SER A 113 1.05 -2.34 -21.03
CA SER A 113 0.30 -1.65 -22.08
C SER A 113 -0.37 -0.39 -21.52
N LYS A 114 -0.85 0.49 -22.40
CA LYS A 114 -1.63 1.67 -22.01
C LYS A 114 -2.87 1.29 -21.19
N LEU A 115 -3.59 0.25 -21.60
CA LEU A 115 -4.77 -0.23 -20.89
C LEU A 115 -4.42 -0.73 -19.48
N HIS A 116 -3.29 -1.44 -19.34
CA HIS A 116 -2.79 -1.86 -18.04
C HIS A 116 -2.42 -0.64 -17.17
N ALA A 117 -1.81 0.40 -17.74
CA ALA A 117 -1.51 1.64 -17.03
C ALA A 117 -2.77 2.34 -16.51
N GLU A 118 -3.83 2.42 -17.33
CA GLU A 118 -5.12 3.03 -16.96
C GLU A 118 -5.77 2.27 -15.79
N TYR A 119 -5.77 0.94 -15.82
CA TYR A 119 -6.27 0.15 -14.70
C TYR A 119 -5.46 0.35 -13.42
N LEU A 120 -4.12 0.39 -13.50
CA LEU A 120 -3.27 0.66 -12.34
C LEU A 120 -3.56 2.03 -11.73
N MET A 121 -3.71 3.08 -12.56
CA MET A 121 -4.03 4.43 -12.08
C MET A 121 -5.38 4.50 -11.36
N ILE A 122 -6.40 3.80 -11.88
CA ILE A 122 -7.70 3.71 -11.22
C ILE A 122 -7.56 3.02 -9.86
N GLN A 123 -6.84 1.90 -9.79
CA GLN A 123 -6.62 1.17 -8.54
C GLN A 123 -5.85 1.99 -7.51
N TRP A 124 -4.80 2.72 -7.91
CA TRP A 124 -4.03 3.58 -7.02
C TRP A 124 -4.85 4.75 -6.48
N THR A 125 -5.66 5.39 -7.34
CA THR A 125 -6.55 6.48 -6.93
C THR A 125 -7.59 5.98 -5.93
N GLN A 126 -8.22 4.84 -6.20
CA GLN A 126 -9.19 4.21 -5.29
C GLN A 126 -8.56 3.87 -3.94
N PHE A 127 -7.30 3.40 -3.94
CA PHE A 127 -6.58 3.10 -2.72
C PHE A 127 -6.27 4.34 -1.88
N ALA A 128 -5.84 5.44 -2.52
CA ALA A 128 -5.60 6.72 -1.83
C ALA A 128 -6.87 7.24 -1.15
N VAL A 129 -8.01 7.22 -1.84
CA VAL A 129 -9.33 7.62 -1.30
C VAL A 129 -9.75 6.73 -0.13
N TRP A 130 -9.53 5.42 -0.23
CA TRP A 130 -9.86 4.51 0.86
C TRP A 130 -9.00 4.73 2.11
N TRP A 131 -7.71 5.05 1.93
CA TRP A 131 -6.84 5.42 3.05
C TRP A 131 -7.27 6.71 3.72
N GLU A 132 -7.61 7.73 2.94
CA GLU A 132 -8.16 8.99 3.45
C GLU A 132 -9.43 8.72 4.30
N GLN A 133 -10.36 7.91 3.80
CA GLN A 133 -11.57 7.54 4.54
C GLN A 133 -11.30 6.74 5.83
N LEU A 134 -10.24 5.94 5.86
CA LEU A 134 -9.82 5.21 7.07
C LEU A 134 -9.07 6.09 8.07
N THR A 135 -8.40 7.16 7.63
CA THR A 135 -7.57 8.00 8.51
C THR A 135 -8.32 9.18 9.10
N VAL A 136 -9.26 9.78 8.35
CA VAL A 136 -10.07 10.93 8.77
C VAL A 136 -10.84 10.70 10.09
N PRO A 137 -11.43 9.52 10.39
CA PRO A 137 -12.19 9.32 11.63
C PRO A 137 -11.36 8.89 12.84
N SER A 138 -10.07 8.56 12.67
CA SER A 138 -9.45 7.50 13.48
C SER A 138 -8.42 7.96 14.50
N ASN A 139 -8.13 9.26 14.64
CA ASN A 139 -7.05 9.71 15.54
C ASN A 139 -5.72 8.95 15.26
N LEU A 140 -5.47 8.52 14.03
CA LEU A 140 -4.41 7.56 13.68
C LEU A 140 -2.98 8.12 13.83
N LEU A 141 -2.87 9.42 14.10
CA LEU A 141 -1.62 10.10 14.42
C LEU A 141 -1.45 10.36 15.93
N LEU A 142 -2.47 10.09 16.75
CA LEU A 142 -2.43 10.17 18.23
C LEU A 142 -1.66 9.02 18.85
#